data_AF-A0A0B5Q9S4-F1
#
_entry.id   AF-A0A0B5Q9S4-F1
#
_cell.length_a   1.000
_cell.length_b   1.000
_cell.length_c   1.000
_cell.angle_alpha   90.00
_cell.angle_beta   90.00
_cell.angle_gamma   90.00
#
_symmetry.space_group_name_H-M   'P 1'
#
loop_
_entity.id
_entity.type
_entity.pdbx_description
1 polymer ?
#
loop_
_entity_poly.entity_id
_entity_poly.type
_entity_poly.pdbx_seq_one_letter_code
_entity_poly.pdbx_strand_id
1 'polypeptide(L)'
;MEIGIRYCGGCNAGYDRKTFITNLINDLDKTHNFEIAKENKEYDYLILVCGCSNCCVSHEKYILKYSKIFIKNIGDYDKLVYDLKKL
;
A
#
# COMPACT_ATOMS: atom_id res chain seq x y z
N MET A 1 1.84 -10.00 -9.11
CA MET A 1 2.96 -9.71 -8.18
C MET A 1 2.51 -9.90 -6.74
N GLU A 2 3.42 -10.09 -5.80
CA GLU A 2 3.14 -10.14 -4.35
C GLU A 2 3.26 -8.73 -3.76
N ILE A 3 2.16 -8.14 -3.33
CA ILE A 3 2.10 -6.78 -2.80
C ILE A 3 1.70 -6.81 -1.32
N GLY A 4 2.61 -6.33 -0.47
CA GLY A 4 2.36 -6.18 0.95
C GLY A 4 1.65 -4.87 1.26
N ILE A 5 0.68 -4.88 2.17
CA ILE A 5 -0.03 -3.69 2.66
C ILE A 5 0.31 -3.46 4.12
N ARG A 6 0.83 -2.27 4.43
CA ARG A 6 1.15 -1.86 5.79
C ARG A 6 0.49 -0.53 6.13
N TYR A 7 -0.42 -0.58 7.11
CA TYR A 7 -1.07 0.62 7.63
C TYR A 7 -0.18 1.34 8.64
N CYS A 8 -0.09 2.66 8.53
CA CYS A 8 0.47 3.51 9.58
C CYS A 8 -0.55 3.68 10.72
N GLY A 9 -0.10 3.40 11.96
CA GLY A 9 -0.96 3.31 13.14
C GLY A 9 -1.49 4.63 13.72
N GLY A 10 -1.20 5.82 13.16
CA GLY A 10 -1.54 7.08 13.84
C GLY A 10 -1.83 8.31 12.98
N CYS A 11 -2.71 9.15 13.55
CA CYS A 11 -3.28 10.46 13.16
C CYS A 11 -4.48 10.48 12.19
N ASN A 12 -5.36 11.48 12.39
CA ASN A 12 -6.63 11.73 11.68
C ASN A 12 -6.49 11.57 10.16
N ALA A 13 -6.83 10.39 9.66
CA ALA A 13 -6.80 10.12 8.23
C ALA A 13 -7.87 10.97 7.55
N GLY A 14 -7.45 11.85 6.64
CA GLY A 14 -8.36 12.66 5.83
C GLY A 14 -9.13 11.86 4.77
N TYR A 15 -9.05 10.53 4.79
CA TYR A 15 -9.72 9.62 3.87
C TYR A 15 -9.98 8.26 4.51
N ASP A 16 -10.98 7.53 4.01
CA ASP A 16 -11.27 6.16 4.45
C ASP A 16 -10.27 5.18 3.83
N ARG A 17 -9.22 4.88 4.59
CA ARG A 17 -8.15 3.95 4.23
C ARG A 17 -8.64 2.54 3.96
N LYS A 18 -9.71 2.10 4.64
CA LYS A 18 -10.23 0.75 4.46
C LYS A 18 -10.93 0.65 3.12
N THR A 19 -11.81 1.61 2.81
CA THR A 19 -12.49 1.69 1.52
C THR A 19 -11.49 1.86 0.37
N PHE A 20 -10.46 2.70 0.54
CA PHE A 20 -9.37 2.86 -0.43
C PHE A 20 -8.72 1.52 -0.78
N ILE A 21 -8.29 0.76 0.23
CA ILE A 21 -7.59 -0.51 0.01
C ILE A 21 -8.52 -1.59 -0.51
N THR A 22 -9.76 -1.66 -0.04
CA THR A 22 -10.76 -2.60 -0.57
C THR A 22 -10.98 -2.36 -2.06
N ASN A 23 -11.15 -1.10 -2.50
CA ASN A 23 -11.34 -0.79 -3.91
C ASN A 23 -10.09 -1.12 -4.73
N LEU A 24 -8.89 -0.78 -4.22
CA LEU A 24 -7.63 -1.10 -4.89
C LEU A 24 -7.48 -2.61 -5.11
N ILE A 25 -7.79 -3.41 -4.09
CA ILE A 25 -7.73 -4.88 -4.19
C ILE A 25 -8.76 -5.36 -5.20
N ASN A 26 -10.02 -4.91 -5.12
CA ASN A 26 -11.06 -5.32 -6.07
C ASN A 26 -10.74 -4.97 -7.53
N ASP A 27 -10.03 -3.87 -7.77
CA ASP A 27 -9.65 -3.45 -9.12
C ASP A 27 -8.48 -4.28 -9.70
N LEU A 28 -7.68 -4.94 -8.86
CA LEU A 28 -6.39 -5.52 -9.22
C LEU A 28 -6.17 -6.98 -8.74
N ASP A 29 -7.11 -7.58 -8.03
CA ASP A 29 -7.02 -8.93 -7.47
C ASP A 29 -6.81 -10.02 -8.52
N LYS A 30 -7.23 -9.78 -9.76
CA LYS A 30 -7.02 -10.70 -10.89
C LYS A 30 -5.56 -10.73 -11.40
N THR A 31 -4.77 -9.70 -11.10
CA THR A 31 -3.39 -9.56 -11.62
C THR A 31 -2.34 -9.49 -10.52
N HIS A 32 -2.74 -9.13 -9.30
CA HIS A 32 -1.85 -8.95 -8.17
C HIS A 32 -2.40 -9.62 -6.92
N ASN A 33 -1.50 -10.21 -6.14
CA ASN A 33 -1.81 -10.77 -4.83
C ASN A 33 -1.56 -9.70 -3.77
N PHE A 34 -2.56 -9.43 -2.95
CA PHE A 34 -2.46 -8.48 -1.85
C PHE A 34 -2.62 -9.19 -0.52
N GLU A 35 -1.78 -8.84 0.45
CA GLU A 35 -2.00 -9.23 1.84
C GLU A 35 -1.46 -8.17 2.80
N ILE A 36 -1.83 -8.30 4.07
CA ILE A 36 -1.18 -7.52 5.12
C ILE A 36 0.28 -7.95 5.22
N ALA A 37 1.18 -6.98 5.10
CA ALA A 37 2.61 -7.22 5.06
C ALA A 37 3.12 -7.86 6.36
N LYS A 38 3.85 -8.97 6.23
CA LYS A 38 4.47 -9.71 7.32
C LYS A 38 5.98 -9.45 7.35
N GLU A 39 6.55 -9.35 8.54
CA GLU A 39 8.00 -9.32 8.70
C GLU A 39 8.59 -10.67 8.21
N ASN A 40 9.78 -10.65 7.60
CA ASN A 40 10.46 -11.82 7.02
C ASN A 40 9.79 -12.50 5.81
N LYS A 41 8.78 -11.88 5.20
CA LYS A 41 8.31 -12.25 3.86
C LYS A 41 8.79 -11.22 2.84
N GLU A 42 9.24 -11.71 1.68
CA GLU A 42 9.58 -10.86 0.55
C GLU A 42 8.33 -10.45 -0.23
N TYR A 43 8.25 -9.17 -0.60
CA TYR A 43 7.22 -8.62 -1.46
C TYR A 43 7.86 -7.92 -2.66
N ASP A 44 7.17 -7.93 -3.81
CA ASP A 44 7.58 -7.14 -4.97
C ASP A 44 7.51 -5.64 -4.64
N TYR A 45 6.37 -5.23 -4.05
CA TYR A 45 6.12 -3.87 -3.58
C TYR A 45 5.49 -3.86 -2.18
N LEU A 46 5.76 -2.80 -1.43
CA LEU A 46 5.10 -2.52 -0.15
C LEU A 46 4.31 -1.22 -0.23
N ILE A 47 2.99 -1.34 -0.09
CA ILE A 47 2.08 -0.21 0.00
C ILE A 47 1.99 0.24 1.47
N LEU A 48 2.45 1.46 1.73
CA LEU A 48 2.39 2.13 3.02
C LEU A 48 1.18 3.06 3.03
N VAL A 49 0.14 2.65 3.75
CA VAL A 49 -1.12 3.38 3.88
C VAL A 49 -1.00 4.38 5.03
N CYS A 50 -0.60 5.61 4.72
CA CYS A 50 -0.34 6.63 5.73
C CYS A 50 -1.65 7.28 6.19
N GLY A 51 -1.76 7.57 7.49
CA GLY A 51 -2.85 8.36 8.07
C GLY A 51 -2.58 9.88 8.04
N CYS A 52 -1.34 10.28 7.81
CA CYS A 52 -0.92 11.67 7.65
C CYS A 52 0.32 11.74 6.74
N SER A 53 0.70 12.95 6.32
CA SER A 53 1.86 13.17 5.44
C SER A 53 3.21 12.72 6.03
N ASN A 54 3.30 12.60 7.36
CA ASN A 54 4.54 12.27 8.06
C ASN A 54 4.93 10.78 7.96
N CYS A 55 3.97 9.89 7.64
CA CYS A 55 4.22 8.45 7.40
C CYS A 55 5.17 7.78 8.41
N CYS A 56 4.95 7.98 9.72
CA CYS A 56 5.86 7.55 10.79
C CYS A 56 6.02 6.03 10.97
N VAL A 57 5.47 5.21 10.09
CA VAL A 57 5.47 3.75 10.26
C VAL A 57 6.86 3.21 9.92
N SER A 58 7.42 2.44 10.86
CA SER A 58 8.65 1.69 10.59
C SER A 58 8.36 0.63 9.53
N HIS A 59 9.26 0.55 8.57
CA HIS A 59 9.09 -0.26 7.37
C HIS A 59 10.44 -0.77 6.83
N GLU A 60 11.49 -0.70 7.67
CA GLU A 60 12.84 -1.19 7.38
C GLU A 60 12.96 -2.71 7.53
N LYS A 61 12.05 -3.32 8.29
CA LYS A 61 12.02 -4.76 8.55
C LYS A 61 11.35 -5.59 7.44
N TYR A 62 10.84 -4.94 6.40
CA TYR A 62 10.20 -5.61 5.28
C TYR A 62 11.21 -5.82 4.15
N ILE A 63 11.19 -7.01 3.57
CA ILE A 63 12.07 -7.40 2.48
C ILE A 63 11.36 -7.09 1.17
N LEU A 64 11.97 -6.27 0.31
CA LEU A 64 11.37 -5.78 -0.93
C LEU A 64 12.27 -6.02 -2.13
N LYS A 65 11.67 -6.49 -3.21
CA LYS A 65 12.36 -6.69 -4.49
C LYS A 65 12.54 -5.41 -5.29
N TYR A 66 11.51 -4.56 -5.32
CA TYR A 66 11.53 -3.31 -6.08
C TYR A 66 11.52 -2.07 -5.18
N SER A 67 10.36 -1.64 -4.70
CA SER A 67 10.24 -0.37 -3.99
C SER A 67 9.02 -0.28 -3.07
N LYS A 68 8.93 0.86 -2.38
CA LYS A 68 7.83 1.20 -1.46
C LYS A 68 6.93 2.23 -2.15
N ILE A 69 5.62 2.08 -1.95
CA ILE A 69 4.62 3.00 -2.48
C ILE A 69 3.90 3.64 -1.29
N PHE A 70 3.85 4.97 -1.25
CA PHE A 70 3.22 5.72 -0.15
C PHE A 70 1.87 6.26 -0.60
N ILE A 71 0.81 5.92 0.13
CA ILE A 71 -0.51 6.53 -0.02
C ILE A 71 -0.67 7.54 1.11
N LYS A 72 -0.63 8.83 0.77
CA LYS A 72 -0.69 9.92 1.74
C LYS A 72 -2.07 10.57 1.77
N ASN A 73 -2.81 10.52 0.66
CA ASN A 73 -4.14 11.12 0.53
C ASN A 73 -4.99 10.36 -0.51
N ILE A 74 -6.27 10.72 -0.63
CA ILE A 74 -7.22 10.08 -1.55
C ILE A 74 -6.85 10.25 -3.03
N GLY A 75 -6.20 11.36 -3.41
CA GLY A 75 -5.82 11.66 -4.79
C GLY A 75 -4.68 10.78 -5.32
N ASP A 76 -4.01 10.01 -4.47
CA ASP A 76 -2.99 9.05 -4.89
C ASP A 76 -3.60 7.80 -5.57
N TYR A 77 -4.93 7.59 -5.47
CA TYR A 77 -5.62 6.38 -5.95
C TYR A 77 -5.47 6.13 -7.45
N ASP A 78 -5.90 7.08 -8.27
CA ASP A 78 -5.97 6.88 -9.74
C ASP A 78 -4.59 6.62 -10.34
N LYS A 79 -3.59 7.35 -9.84
CA LYS A 79 -2.19 7.15 -10.24
C LYS A 79 -1.68 5.78 -9.82
N LEU A 80 -1.95 5.37 -8.58
CA LEU A 80 -1.53 4.06 -8.08
C LEU A 80 -2.12 2.92 -8.92
N VAL A 81 -3.42 2.96 -9.20
CA VAL A 81 -4.10 1.95 -10.02
C VAL A 81 -3.53 1.94 -11.43
N TYR A 82 -3.30 3.11 -12.03
CA TYR A 82 -2.70 3.21 -13.36
C TYR A 82 -1.29 2.61 -13.43
N ASP A 83 -0.44 2.93 -12.45
CA ASP A 83 0.93 2.44 -12.38
C ASP A 83 0.96 0.92 -12.15
N LEU A 84 0.12 0.40 -11.24
CA LEU A 84 0.03 -1.05 -10.98
C LEU A 84 -0.56 -1.84 -12.15
N LYS A 85 -1.48 -1.27 -12.95
CA LYS A 85 -2.02 -1.96 -14.15
C LYS A 85 -1.00 -2.17 -15.26
N LYS A 86 0.12 -1.46 -15.23
CA LYS A 86 1.18 -1.54 -16.23
C LYS A 86 2.35 -2.44 -15.83
N LEU A 87 2.36 -2.90 -14.59
CA LEU A 87 3.33 -3.85 -14.05
C LEU A 87 2.83 -5.28 -14.29
#